data_AF-A0A8S4QLM6-F1
#
_entry.id   AF-A0A8S4QLM6-F1
#
_cell.length_a   1.000
_cell.length_b   1.000
_cell.length_c   1.000
_cell.angle_alpha   90.00
_cell.angle_beta   90.00
_cell.angle_gamma   90.00
#
_symmetry.space_group_name_H-M   'P 1'
#
loop_
_entity.id
_entity.type
_entity.pdbx_description
1 polymer ?
#
loop_
_entity_poly.entity_id
_entity_poly.type
_entity_poly.pdbx_seq_one_letter_code
_entity_poly.pdbx_strand_id
1 'polypeptide(L)'
;MVTWKLLGEQLPRTEEEWQTEFARYKEFPEYKYKNSSITLSEFKWIWWMEYAHRTWGRAIGAAVFVPAAFFWARGLLDRGMKARVAAYCALVAA
;
A
#
# COMPACT_ATOMS: atom_id res chain seq x y z
N MET A 1 10.18 0.04 -4.58
CA MET A 1 10.11 1.01 -3.45
C MET A 1 9.51 2.37 -3.86
N VAL A 2 9.93 3.01 -4.96
CA VAL A 2 9.49 4.38 -5.32
C VAL A 2 8.43 4.42 -6.43
N THR A 3 8.21 3.29 -7.10
CA THR A 3 7.12 3.17 -8.07
C THR A 3 5.85 2.74 -7.36
N TRP A 4 5.04 3.71 -6.95
CA TRP A 4 3.70 3.42 -6.46
C TRP A 4 2.84 2.89 -7.61
N LYS A 5 2.34 1.66 -7.47
CA LYS A 5 1.37 1.06 -8.39
C LYS A 5 0.10 0.73 -7.62
N LEU A 6 -1.05 1.19 -8.13
CA LEU A 6 -2.36 0.99 -7.53
C LEU A 6 -2.71 -0.50 -7.35
N LEU A 7 -2.33 -1.33 -8.32
CA LEU A 7 -2.65 -2.78 -8.36
C LEU A 7 -1.58 -3.67 -7.68
N GLY A 8 -0.63 -3.08 -6.97
CA GLY A 8 0.37 -3.82 -6.19
C GLY A 8 1.78 -3.73 -6.77
N GLU A 9 2.75 -3.70 -5.87
CA GLU A 9 4.17 -3.80 -6.17
C GLU A 9 4.50 -5.29 -6.34
N GLN A 10 5.15 -5.65 -7.45
CA GLN A 10 5.53 -7.03 -7.70
C GLN A 10 6.58 -7.45 -6.68
N LEU A 11 6.24 -8.46 -5.87
CA LEU A 11 7.15 -8.98 -4.85
C LEU A 11 8.31 -9.70 -5.55
N PRO A 12 9.57 -9.32 -5.28
CA PRO A 12 10.72 -10.04 -5.80
C PRO A 12 10.70 -11.48 -5.27
N ARG A 13 10.65 -12.46 -6.17
CA ARG A 13 10.57 -13.89 -5.85
C ARG A 13 11.93 -14.58 -5.97
N THR A 14 12.82 -14.07 -6.81
CA THR A 14 14.16 -14.63 -7.02
C THR A 14 15.25 -13.79 -6.36
N GLU A 15 16.38 -14.41 -6.04
CA GLU A 15 17.52 -13.70 -5.46
C GLU A 15 18.08 -12.63 -6.41
N GLU A 16 18.06 -12.88 -7.72
CA GLU A 16 18.47 -11.92 -8.74
C GLU A 16 17.57 -10.66 -8.79
N GLU A 17 16.25 -10.85 -8.64
CA GLU A 17 15.31 -9.73 -8.52
C GLU A 17 15.56 -8.92 -7.24
N TRP A 18 15.88 -9.59 -6.12
CA TRP A 18 16.25 -8.91 -4.87
C TRP A 18 17.53 -8.09 -5.01
N GLN A 19 18.55 -8.60 -5.70
CA GLN A 19 19.79 -7.85 -5.96
C GLN A 19 19.53 -6.64 -6.87
N THR A 20 18.66 -6.79 -7.87
CA THR A 20 18.28 -5.69 -8.78
C THR A 20 17.54 -4.59 -8.04
N GLU A 21 16.55 -4.94 -7.21
CA GLU A 21 15.82 -3.96 -6.38
C GLU A 21 16.72 -3.33 -5.31
N PHE A 22 17.67 -4.09 -4.75
CA PHE A 22 18.64 -3.54 -3.80
C PHE A 22 19.61 -2.57 -4.47
N ALA A 23 20.11 -2.89 -5.68
CA ALA A 23 20.93 -1.96 -6.47
C ALA A 23 20.17 -0.66 -6.74
N ARG A 24 18.89 -0.76 -7.09
CA ARG A 24 17.99 0.40 -7.26
C ARG A 24 17.80 1.16 -5.95
N TYR A 25 17.66 0.46 -4.82
CA TYR A 25 17.54 1.09 -3.50
C TYR A 25 18.73 1.98 -3.15
N LYS A 26 19.96 1.55 -3.52
CA LYS A 26 21.20 2.30 -3.25
C LYS A 26 21.27 3.65 -3.94
N GLU A 27 20.55 3.83 -5.04
CA GLU A 27 20.53 5.10 -5.77
C GLU A 27 19.77 6.19 -5.01
N PHE A 28 18.84 5.80 -4.14
CA PHE A 28 17.97 6.71 -3.42
C PHE A 28 18.67 7.41 -2.25
N PRO A 29 18.24 8.65 -1.92
CA PRO A 29 18.79 9.41 -0.82
C PRO A 29 18.60 8.71 0.54
N GLU A 30 17.54 7.92 0.72
CA GLU A 30 17.32 7.17 1.97
C GLU A 30 18.46 6.20 2.30
N TYR A 31 18.97 5.48 1.30
CA TYR A 31 20.16 4.66 1.47
C TYR A 31 21.38 5.53 1.77
N LYS A 32 21.57 6.62 1.03
CA LYS A 32 22.75 7.49 1.16
C LYS A 32 22.84 8.18 2.53
N TYR A 33 21.71 8.62 3.10
CA TYR A 33 21.69 9.44 4.31
C TYR A 33 21.32 8.68 5.60
N LYS A 34 20.57 7.58 5.52
CA LYS A 34 20.12 6.85 6.73
C LYS A 34 20.61 5.41 6.81
N ASN A 35 20.77 4.74 5.67
CA ASN A 35 20.96 3.28 5.61
C ASN A 35 22.20 2.88 4.80
N SER A 36 23.27 3.67 4.86
CA SER A 36 24.43 3.58 3.96
C SER A 36 25.22 2.26 4.06
N SER A 37 25.01 1.50 5.14
CA SER A 37 25.70 0.23 5.41
C SER A 37 24.76 -0.97 5.57
N ILE A 38 23.49 -0.88 5.15
CA ILE A 38 22.56 -2.00 5.34
C ILE A 38 22.89 -3.19 4.45
N THR A 39 22.66 -4.38 4.98
CA THR A 39 22.76 -5.67 4.30
C THR A 39 21.50 -5.96 3.46
N LEU A 40 21.59 -6.92 2.54
CA LEU A 40 20.43 -7.36 1.75
C LEU A 40 19.30 -7.90 2.66
N SER A 41 19.63 -8.57 3.76
CA SER A 41 18.66 -9.08 4.73
C SER A 41 17.88 -7.96 5.43
N GLU A 42 18.56 -6.88 5.80
CA GLU A 42 17.91 -5.71 6.42
C GLU A 42 17.06 -4.95 5.40
N PHE A 43 17.53 -4.84 4.15
CA PHE A 43 16.73 -4.31 3.05
C PHE A 43 15.44 -5.11 2.85
N LYS A 44 15.53 -6.46 2.80
CA LYS A 44 14.35 -7.34 2.70
C LYS A 44 13.35 -7.09 3.83
N TRP A 45 13.82 -6.86 5.06
CA TRP A 45 12.96 -6.54 6.20
C TRP A 45 12.24 -5.19 6.05
N ILE A 46 12.98 -4.13 5.73
CA ILE A 46 12.41 -2.79 5.51
C ILE A 46 11.38 -2.82 4.39
N TRP A 47 11.73 -3.47 3.27
CA TRP A 47 10.85 -3.65 2.12
C TRP A 47 9.56 -4.39 2.51
N TRP A 48 9.66 -5.46 3.30
CA TRP A 48 8.50 -6.23 3.76
C TRP A 48 7.58 -5.41 4.67
N MET A 49 8.13 -4.63 5.58
CA MET A 49 7.34 -3.76 6.45
C MET A 49 6.59 -2.70 5.64
N GLU A 50 7.24 -2.08 4.67
CA GLU A 50 6.60 -1.12 3.79
C GLU A 50 5.51 -1.76 2.91
N TYR A 51 5.81 -2.92 2.31
CA TYR A 51 4.84 -3.68 1.53
C TYR A 51 3.62 -4.08 2.37
N ALA A 52 3.84 -4.58 3.59
CA ALA A 52 2.79 -4.93 4.52
C ALA A 52 1.96 -3.70 4.88
N HIS A 53 2.60 -2.59 5.24
CA HIS A 53 1.91 -1.33 5.57
C HIS A 53 1.05 -0.82 4.41
N ARG A 54 1.58 -0.79 3.18
CA ARG A 54 0.83 -0.41 1.96
C ARG A 54 -0.34 -1.35 1.70
N THR A 55 -0.16 -2.65 1.93
CA THR A 55 -1.21 -3.66 1.76
C THR A 55 -2.29 -3.53 2.82
N TRP A 56 -1.92 -3.23 4.06
CA TRP A 56 -2.85 -2.93 5.15
C TRP A 56 -3.72 -1.71 4.85
N GLY A 57 -3.15 -0.62 4.34
CA GLY A 57 -3.93 0.55 3.92
C GLY A 57 -4.97 0.20 2.85
N ARG A 58 -4.58 -0.57 1.82
CA ARG A 58 -5.51 -1.06 0.79
C ARG A 58 -6.60 -1.98 1.36
N ALA A 59 -6.25 -2.87 2.29
CA ALA A 59 -7.19 -3.78 2.91
C ALA A 59 -8.25 -3.04 3.74
N ILE A 60 -7.84 -2.03 4.50
CA ILE A 60 -8.76 -1.17 5.27
C ILE A 60 -9.66 -0.39 4.32
N GLY A 61 -9.09 0.23 3.28
CA GLY A 61 -9.87 0.89 2.23
C GLY A 61 -10.89 -0.06 1.61
N ALA A 62 -10.48 -1.24 1.16
CA ALA A 62 -11.38 -2.23 0.59
C ALA A 62 -12.48 -2.66 1.56
N ALA A 63 -12.17 -2.86 2.85
CA ALA A 63 -13.14 -3.22 3.87
C ALA A 63 -14.21 -2.13 4.08
N VAL A 64 -13.92 -0.86 3.79
CA VAL A 64 -14.89 0.24 3.86
C VAL A 64 -15.60 0.43 2.52
N PHE A 65 -14.85 0.56 1.42
CA PHE A 65 -15.37 0.88 0.09
C PHE A 65 -16.16 -0.27 -0.55
N VAL A 66 -15.77 -1.53 -0.35
CA VAL A 66 -16.44 -2.68 -0.99
C VAL A 66 -17.86 -2.86 -0.44
N PRO A 67 -18.09 -2.92 0.89
CA PRO A 67 -19.45 -3.00 1.43
C PRO A 67 -20.25 -1.74 1.12
N ALA A 68 -19.63 -0.54 1.21
CA ALA A 68 -20.30 0.71 0.86
C ALA A 68 -20.82 0.71 -0.58
N ALA A 69 -19.98 0.31 -1.55
CA ALA A 69 -20.38 0.18 -2.95
C ALA A 69 -21.47 -0.89 -3.14
N PHE A 70 -21.36 -2.03 -2.46
CA PHE A 70 -22.34 -3.11 -2.52
C PHE A 70 -23.73 -2.67 -2.03
N PHE A 71 -23.82 -2.06 -0.84
CA PHE A 71 -25.09 -1.58 -0.28
C PHE A 71 -25.68 -0.43 -1.10
N TRP A 72 -24.83 0.41 -1.68
CA TRP A 72 -25.26 1.49 -2.57
C TRP A 72 -25.84 0.97 -3.88
N ALA A 73 -25.17 0.00 -4.52
CA ALA A 73 -25.62 -0.62 -5.77
C ALA A 73 -26.93 -1.40 -5.59
N ARG A 74 -27.14 -2.03 -4.43
CA ARG A 74 -28.39 -2.72 -4.10
C ARG A 74 -29.53 -1.78 -3.68
N GLY A 75 -29.28 -0.47 -3.55
CA GLY A 75 -30.31 0.48 -3.12
C GLY A 75 -30.78 0.30 -1.68
N LEU A 76 -30.03 -0.44 -0.84
CA LEU A 76 -30.37 -0.73 0.55
C LEU A 76 -30.11 0.45 1.50
N LEU A 77 -29.57 1.56 0.99
CA LEU A 77 -29.23 2.75 1.77
C LEU A 77 -30.30 3.82 1.63
N ASP A 78 -30.85 4.26 2.77
CA ASP A 78 -31.71 5.43 2.84
C ASP A 78 -30.96 6.73 2.49
N ARG A 79 -31.68 7.79 2.12
CA ARG A 79 -31.11 9.08 1.68
C ARG A 79 -30.17 9.69 2.72
N GLY A 80 -30.49 9.59 4.02
CA GLY A 80 -29.61 10.03 5.10
C GLY A 80 -28.37 9.14 5.29
N MET A 81 -28.52 7.83 5.06
CA MET A 81 -27.43 6.86 5.17
C MET A 81 -26.41 7.02 4.04
N LYS A 82 -26.86 7.33 2.81
CA LYS A 82 -25.99 7.65 1.68
C LYS A 82 -25.04 8.81 1.99
N ALA A 83 -25.54 9.90 2.58
CA ALA A 83 -24.71 11.04 2.97
C ALA A 83 -23.67 10.67 4.03
N ARG A 84 -24.05 9.87 5.04
CA ARG A 84 -23.13 9.40 6.10
C ARG A 84 -22.05 8.46 5.54
N VAL A 85 -22.43 7.50 4.71
CA VAL A 85 -21.50 6.57 4.05
C VAL A 85 -20.52 7.33 3.15
N ALA A 86 -20.99 8.31 2.39
CA ALA A 86 -20.13 9.16 1.58
C ALA A 86 -19.14 9.98 2.43
N ALA A 87 -19.58 10.53 3.57
CA ALA A 87 -18.71 11.23 4.50
C ALA A 87 -17.63 10.30 5.11
N TYR A 88 -18.00 9.08 5.52
CA TYR A 88 -17.03 8.10 6.02
C TYR A 88 -16.03 7.66 4.94
N CYS A 89 -16.51 7.42 3.72
CA CYS A 89 -15.64 7.14 2.59
C CYS A 89 -14.67 8.30 2.28
N ALA A 90 -15.13 9.54 2.36
CA ALA A 90 -14.29 10.71 2.16
C ALA A 90 -13.23 10.85 3.27
N LEU A 91 -13.59 10.60 4.53
CA LEU A 91 -12.65 10.63 5.65
C LEU A 91 -11.58 9.52 5.57
N VAL A 92 -11.92 8.37 5.01
CA VAL A 92 -10.97 7.26 4.82
C VAL A 92 -10.10 7.45 3.57
N ALA A 93 -10.55 8.23 2.59
CA ALA A 93 -9.80 8.56 1.39
C ALA A 93 -8.88 9.78 1.52
N ALA A 94 -9.15 10.67 2.48
CA ALA A 94 -8.36 11.88 2.75
C ALA A 94 -7.10 11.57 3.54
#